data_AF-A0A1Z9LY13-F1
#
_entry.id   AF-A0A1Z9LY13-F1
#
_cell.length_a   1.000
_cell.length_b   1.000
_cell.length_c   1.000
_cell.angle_alpha   90.00
_cell.angle_beta   90.00
_cell.angle_gamma   90.00
#
_symmetry.space_group_name_H-M   'P 1'
#
loop_
_entity.id
_entity.type
_entity.pdbx_description
1 polymer ?
#
loop_
_entity_poly.entity_id
_entity_poly.type
_entity_poly.pdbx_seq_one_letter_code
_entity_poly.pdbx_strand_id
1 'polypeptide(L)'
;MKNLSNYLLDSLVKVKENLSPGLHKFLGSLSSKSEKLTALSRNKIELEKVRLDLKKKYAQLGIYVSNQYELNNATDFSADINYTKMLNELKNSKNLVNRIKEERKKIRGR
;
A
#
# COMPACT_ATOMS: atom_id res chain seq x y z
N MET A 1 21.05 32.72 -33.50
CA MET A 1 21.29 31.25 -33.54
C MET A 1 20.00 30.56 -33.11
N LYS A 2 19.38 29.73 -33.96
CA LYS A 2 18.20 28.96 -33.53
C LYS A 2 18.67 27.96 -32.47
N ASN A 3 18.16 28.09 -31.26
CA ASN A 3 18.55 27.23 -30.14
C ASN A 3 18.24 25.77 -30.50
N LEU A 4 19.23 24.89 -30.37
CA LEU A 4 19.09 23.45 -30.59
C LEU A 4 17.92 22.87 -29.78
N SER A 5 17.68 23.43 -28.59
CA SER A 5 16.50 23.18 -27.75
C SER A 5 15.17 23.43 -28.48
N ASN A 6 15.03 24.55 -29.18
CA ASN A 6 13.79 24.90 -29.89
C ASN A 6 13.59 23.99 -31.10
N TYR A 7 14.66 23.57 -31.78
CA TYR A 7 14.56 22.62 -32.88
C TYR A 7 14.17 21.21 -32.39
N LEU A 8 14.72 20.79 -31.26
CA LEU A 8 14.35 19.52 -30.62
C LEU A 8 12.91 19.55 -30.14
N LEU A 9 12.47 20.63 -29.49
CA LEU A 9 11.08 20.82 -29.08
C LEU A 9 10.13 20.83 -30.29
N ASP A 10 10.46 21.57 -31.35
CA ASP A 10 9.66 21.59 -32.58
C ASP A 10 9.61 20.21 -33.25
N SER A 11 10.71 19.45 -33.21
CA SER A 11 10.74 18.08 -33.74
C SER A 11 9.89 17.11 -32.90
N LEU A 12 9.90 17.26 -31.57
CA LEU A 12 9.06 16.47 -30.67
C LEU A 12 7.58 16.82 -30.81
N VAL A 13 7.27 18.11 -31.02
CA VAL A 13 5.91 18.58 -31.31
C VAL A 13 5.42 18.02 -32.66
N LYS A 14 6.25 18.05 -33.71
CA LYS A 14 5.92 17.46 -35.02
C LYS A 14 5.78 15.93 -34.98
N VAL A 15 6.58 15.25 -34.16
CA VAL A 15 6.43 13.80 -33.93
C VAL A 15 5.12 13.54 -33.19
N LYS A 16 4.79 14.31 -32.15
CA LYS A 16 3.51 14.22 -31.42
C LYS A 16 2.29 14.45 -32.33
N GLU A 17 2.37 15.41 -33.25
CA GLU A 17 1.32 15.72 -34.24
C GLU A 17 1.16 14.65 -35.32
N ASN A 18 2.25 13.96 -35.70
CA ASN A 18 2.25 12.91 -36.73
C ASN A 18 2.25 11.47 -36.17
N LEU A 19 2.09 11.30 -34.85
CA LEU A 19 1.93 9.98 -34.26
C LEU A 19 0.62 9.36 -34.78
N SER A 20 0.71 8.21 -35.45
CA SER A 20 -0.48 7.55 -35.97
C SER A 20 -1.48 7.26 -34.84
N PRO A 21 -2.80 7.23 -35.12
CA PRO A 21 -3.81 6.85 -34.13
C PRO A 21 -3.50 5.51 -33.43
N GLY A 22 -2.81 4.60 -34.12
CA GLY A 22 -2.31 3.34 -33.57
C GLY A 22 -1.19 3.51 -32.53
N LEU A 23 -0.22 4.41 -32.79
CA LEU A 23 0.86 4.69 -31.85
C LEU A 23 0.36 5.45 -30.61
N HIS A 24 -0.56 6.41 -30.78
CA HIS A 24 -1.23 7.10 -29.65
C HIS A 24 -2.01 6.11 -28.76
N LYS A 25 -2.79 5.20 -29.37
CA LYS A 25 -3.47 4.12 -28.63
C LYS A 25 -2.49 3.21 -27.91
N PHE A 26 -1.38 2.85 -28.56
CA PHE A 26 -0.34 2.01 -27.97
C PHE A 26 0.30 2.68 -26.75
N LEU A 27 0.74 3.95 -26.87
CA LEU A 27 1.32 4.70 -25.76
C LEU A 27 0.33 4.90 -24.60
N GLY A 28 -0.93 5.20 -24.90
CA GLY A 28 -1.99 5.28 -23.88
C GLY A 28 -2.22 3.94 -23.15
N SER A 29 -2.19 2.82 -23.90
CA SER A 29 -2.28 1.48 -23.32
C SER A 29 -1.06 1.11 -22.47
N LEU A 30 0.12 1.62 -22.81
CA LEU A 30 1.36 1.42 -22.06
C LEU A 30 1.37 2.26 -20.78
N SER A 31 0.97 3.53 -20.85
CA SER A 31 0.83 4.44 -19.70
C SER A 31 -0.16 3.88 -18.68
N SER A 32 -1.34 3.46 -19.14
CA SER A 32 -2.35 2.86 -18.25
C SER A 32 -1.86 1.55 -17.60
N LYS A 33 -1.10 0.72 -18.32
CA LYS A 33 -0.47 -0.48 -17.75
C LYS A 33 0.60 -0.15 -16.71
N SER A 34 1.44 0.86 -16.96
CA SER A 34 2.52 1.25 -16.04
C SER A 34 1.97 1.90 -14.76
N GLU A 35 0.92 2.72 -14.87
CA GLU A 35 0.16 3.27 -13.75
C GLU A 35 -0.43 2.17 -12.88
N LYS A 36 -1.09 1.18 -13.51
CA LYS A 36 -1.64 0.00 -12.82
C LYS A 36 -0.57 -0.79 -12.08
N LEU A 37 0.60 -1.02 -12.70
CA LEU A 37 1.72 -1.73 -12.09
C LEU A 37 2.30 -0.95 -10.89
N THR A 38 2.42 0.37 -11.02
CA THR A 38 2.86 1.26 -9.95
C THR A 38 1.90 1.22 -8.76
N ALA A 39 0.60 1.30 -9.02
CA ALA A 39 -0.43 1.19 -7.99
C ALA A 39 -0.40 -0.16 -7.26
N LEU A 40 -0.26 -1.28 -7.99
CA LEU A 40 -0.13 -2.61 -7.40
C LEU A 40 1.13 -2.77 -6.52
N SER A 41 2.21 -2.12 -6.93
CA SER A 41 3.49 -2.15 -6.22
C SER A 41 3.43 -1.33 -4.94
N ARG A 42 2.90 -0.10 -5.00
CA ARG A 42 2.64 0.75 -3.81
C ARG A 42 1.76 0.03 -2.80
N ASN A 43 0.63 -0.51 -3.26
CA ASN A 43 -0.28 -1.28 -2.42
C ASN A 43 0.39 -2.52 -1.81
N LYS A 44 1.29 -3.21 -2.55
CA LYS A 44 2.05 -4.36 -2.00
C LYS A 44 2.95 -3.93 -0.85
N ILE A 45 3.69 -2.84 -1.02
CA ILE A 45 4.60 -2.30 -0.01
C ILE A 45 3.81 -1.89 1.24
N GLU A 46 2.70 -1.18 1.04
CA GLU A 46 1.83 -0.75 2.12
C GLU A 46 1.23 -1.94 2.88
N LEU A 47 0.74 -2.96 2.16
CA LEU A 47 0.21 -4.18 2.77
C LEU A 47 1.25 -4.89 3.63
N GLU A 48 2.49 -5.01 3.16
CA GLU A 48 3.57 -5.64 3.93
C GLU A 48 3.96 -4.81 5.16
N LYS A 49 4.00 -3.49 5.06
CA LYS A 49 4.24 -2.60 6.21
C LYS A 49 3.18 -2.82 7.30
N VAL A 50 1.90 -2.77 6.94
CA VAL A 50 0.81 -2.95 7.90
C VAL A 50 0.80 -4.37 8.48
N ARG A 51 1.13 -5.39 7.69
CA ARG A 51 1.29 -6.78 8.18
C ARG A 51 2.42 -6.90 9.18
N LEU A 52 3.56 -6.26 8.94
CA LEU A 52 4.69 -6.25 9.86
C LEU A 52 4.28 -5.59 11.19
N ASP A 53 3.61 -4.45 11.13
CA ASP A 53 3.14 -3.76 12.33
C ASP A 53 2.09 -4.57 13.09
N LEU A 54 1.20 -5.27 12.39
CA LEU A 54 0.24 -6.18 13.02
C LEU A 54 0.95 -7.32 13.77
N LYS A 55 2.00 -7.91 13.16
CA LYS A 55 2.82 -8.94 13.82
C LYS A 55 3.50 -8.40 15.08
N LYS A 56 4.06 -7.19 15.02
CA LYS A 56 4.68 -6.53 16.19
C LYS A 56 3.67 -6.33 17.32
N LYS A 57 2.46 -5.87 17.01
CA LYS A 57 1.39 -5.72 18.02
C LYS A 57 0.98 -7.05 18.67
N TYR A 58 0.92 -8.14 17.89
CA TYR A 58 0.66 -9.47 18.45
C TYR A 58 1.79 -9.92 19.38
N ALA A 59 3.05 -9.69 19.00
CA ALA A 59 4.19 -10.01 19.85
C ALA A 59 4.16 -9.18 21.16
N GLN A 60 3.83 -7.89 21.07
CA GLN A 60 3.66 -7.03 22.24
C GLN A 60 2.55 -7.53 23.17
N LEU A 61 1.41 -7.98 22.62
CA LEU A 61 0.33 -8.57 23.41
C LEU A 61 0.78 -9.85 24.12
N GLY A 62 1.50 -10.73 23.42
CA GLY A 62 2.05 -11.95 24.01
C GLY A 62 3.02 -11.66 25.16
N ILE A 63 3.93 -10.71 24.97
CA ILE A 63 4.85 -10.24 26.02
C ILE A 63 4.07 -9.68 27.20
N TYR A 64 3.05 -8.85 26.95
CA TYR A 64 2.22 -8.28 27.99
C TYR A 64 1.54 -9.35 28.84
N VAL A 65 0.86 -10.31 28.20
CA VAL A 65 0.17 -11.41 28.90
C VAL A 65 1.15 -12.27 29.69
N SER A 66 2.30 -12.62 29.11
CA SER A 66 3.34 -13.41 29.81
C SER A 66 3.83 -12.68 31.06
N ASN A 67 4.14 -11.39 30.94
CA ASN A 67 4.63 -10.60 32.06
C ASN A 67 3.56 -10.45 33.17
N GLN A 68 2.28 -10.28 32.80
CA GLN A 68 1.20 -10.21 33.78
C GLN A 68 1.00 -11.54 34.51
N TYR A 69 1.18 -12.67 33.81
CA TYR A 69 1.17 -13.97 34.44
C TYR A 69 2.38 -14.19 35.36
N GLU A 70 3.59 -13.87 34.91
CA GLU A 70 4.82 -14.07 35.70
C GLU A 70 4.88 -13.20 36.96
N LEU A 71 4.47 -11.92 36.85
CA LEU A 71 4.61 -10.95 37.95
C LEU A 71 3.41 -10.96 38.89
N ASN A 72 2.20 -11.13 38.35
CA ASN A 72 0.95 -10.95 39.09
C ASN A 72 0.09 -12.22 39.15
N ASN A 73 0.54 -13.33 38.53
CA ASN A 73 -0.25 -14.55 38.32
C ASN A 73 -1.62 -14.27 37.70
N ALA A 74 -1.69 -13.23 36.86
CA ALA A 74 -2.94 -12.80 36.24
C ALA A 74 -3.32 -13.80 35.13
N THR A 75 -4.52 -14.37 35.26
CA THR A 75 -5.10 -15.29 34.27
C THR A 75 -6.38 -14.76 33.65
N ASP A 76 -7.00 -13.74 34.27
CA ASP A 76 -8.18 -13.06 33.76
C ASP A 76 -7.84 -11.60 33.40
N PHE A 77 -8.16 -11.21 32.18
CA PHE A 77 -7.92 -9.89 31.61
C PHE A 77 -9.22 -9.15 31.27
N SER A 78 -10.38 -9.67 31.70
CA SER A 78 -11.70 -9.13 31.36
C SER A 78 -11.88 -7.67 31.78
N ALA A 79 -11.35 -7.29 32.94
CA ALA A 79 -11.36 -5.92 33.46
C ALA A 79 -10.09 -5.11 33.14
N ASP A 80 -9.15 -5.68 32.38
CA ASP A 80 -7.88 -5.04 32.08
C ASP A 80 -8.02 -4.04 30.91
N ILE A 81 -7.88 -2.76 31.26
CA ILE A 81 -8.00 -1.64 30.31
C ILE A 81 -6.87 -1.67 29.28
N ASN A 82 -5.65 -2.04 29.67
CA ASN A 82 -4.51 -2.07 28.77
C ASN A 82 -4.64 -3.22 27.78
N TYR A 83 -5.01 -4.41 28.27
CA TYR A 83 -5.32 -5.56 27.42
C TYR A 83 -6.41 -5.21 26.39
N THR A 84 -7.50 -4.60 26.85
CA THR A 84 -8.60 -4.16 25.98
C THR A 84 -8.15 -3.15 24.92
N LYS A 85 -7.30 -2.18 25.30
CA LYS A 85 -6.72 -1.21 24.37
C LYS A 85 -5.88 -1.90 23.30
N MET A 86 -5.00 -2.83 23.68
CA MET A 86 -4.16 -3.59 22.75
C MET A 86 -5.00 -4.41 21.76
N LEU A 87 -6.09 -5.05 22.22
CA LEU A 87 -7.03 -5.77 21.35
C LEU A 87 -7.72 -4.84 20.35
N ASN A 88 -8.12 -3.64 20.77
CA ASN A 88 -8.72 -2.65 19.88
C ASN A 88 -7.73 -2.17 18.81
N GLU A 89 -6.47 -1.93 19.17
CA GLU A 89 -5.42 -1.56 18.21
C GLU A 89 -5.14 -2.68 17.20
N LEU A 90 -5.15 -3.95 17.65
CA LEU A 90 -5.06 -5.12 16.78
C LEU A 90 -6.25 -5.21 15.82
N LYS A 91 -7.47 -5.01 16.31
CA LYS A 91 -8.70 -4.99 15.49
C LYS A 91 -8.62 -3.93 14.40
N ASN A 92 -8.20 -2.71 14.76
CA ASN A 92 -8.03 -1.61 13.81
C ASN A 92 -6.97 -1.93 12.75
N SER A 93 -5.84 -2.50 13.17
CA SER A 93 -4.76 -2.91 12.25
C SER A 93 -5.23 -4.02 11.30
N LYS A 94 -6.01 -5.01 11.79
CA LYS A 94 -6.60 -6.07 10.97
C LYS A 94 -7.59 -5.51 9.95
N ASN A 95 -8.42 -4.55 10.35
CA ASN A 95 -9.36 -3.87 9.44
C ASN A 95 -8.63 -3.12 8.34
N LEU A 96 -7.52 -2.45 8.67
CA LEU A 96 -6.67 -1.77 7.67
C LEU A 96 -6.06 -2.76 6.66
N VAL A 97 -5.51 -3.89 7.12
CA VAL A 97 -5.01 -4.95 6.23
C VAL A 97 -6.10 -5.42 5.26
N ASN A 98 -7.33 -5.60 5.75
CA ASN A 98 -8.44 -6.03 4.90
C ASN A 98 -8.81 -4.95 3.87
N ARG A 99 -8.87 -3.68 4.27
CA ARG A 99 -9.13 -2.56 3.34
C ARG A 99 -8.12 -2.53 2.20
N ILE A 100 -6.83 -2.60 2.51
CA ILE A 100 -5.74 -2.59 1.50
C ILE A 100 -5.85 -3.81 0.56
N LYS A 101 -6.25 -4.98 1.07
CA LYS A 101 -6.51 -6.18 0.24
C LYS A 101 -7.67 -5.96 -0.72
N GLU A 102 -8.76 -5.35 -0.28
CA GLU A 102 -9.91 -5.06 -1.15
C GLU A 102 -9.56 -4.02 -2.22
N GLU A 103 -8.80 -2.97 -1.88
CA GLU A 103 -8.27 -2.02 -2.86
C GLU A 103 -7.38 -2.71 -3.90
N ARG A 104 -6.54 -3.66 -3.47
CA ARG A 104 -5.71 -4.45 -4.38
C ARG A 104 -6.54 -5.28 -5.36
N LYS A 105 -7.65 -5.87 -4.91
CA LYS A 105 -8.58 -6.63 -5.76
C LYS A 105 -9.20 -5.74 -6.82
N LYS A 106 -9.69 -4.56 -6.41
CA LYS A 106 -10.20 -3.52 -7.33
C LYS A 106 -9.16 -3.12 -8.39
N ILE A 107 -7.91 -2.87 -8.00
CA ILE A 107 -6.83 -2.56 -8.96
C ILE A 107 -6.59 -3.74 -9.91
N ARG A 108 -6.70 -4.98 -9.45
CA ARG A 108 -6.55 -6.17 -10.30
C ARG A 108 -7.73 -6.38 -11.26
N GLY A 109 -8.88 -5.75 -11.01
CA GLY A 109 -10.13 -6.03 -11.71
C GLY A 109 -10.73 -7.38 -11.33
N ARG A 110 -10.58 -7.78 -10.05
CA ARG A 110 -11.11 -9.02 -9.48
C ARG A 110 -11.97 -8.72 -8.25
#